data_AF-C7QD43-F1
#
_entry.id   AF-C7QD43-F1
#
_cell.length_a   1.000
_cell.length_b   1.000
_cell.length_c   1.000
_cell.angle_alpha   90.00
_cell.angle_beta   90.00
_cell.angle_gamma   90.00
#
_symmetry.space_group_name_H-M   'P 1'
#
loop_
_entity.id
_entity.type
_entity.pdbx_description
1 polymer ?
#
loop_
_entity_poly.entity_id
_entity_poly.type
_entity_poly.pdbx_seq_one_letter_code
_entity_poly.pdbx_strand_id
1 'polypeptide(L)'
;MWHLHEQEHIARWQAAAADGDIEAMLHLAHAAKHHDPAEAERWLRTATDLGSLEAAHKLGVMLCHRGDPETGEDFVHRAAIGGYQDAIATMGQFCERRGDLEGADAWFCKVSADDDSS
;
A
#
# COMPACT_ATOMS: atom_id res chain seq x y z
N MET A 1 -31.94 12.86 3.62
CA MET A 1 -32.00 11.61 2.84
C MET A 1 -30.69 11.47 2.05
N TRP A 2 -29.55 11.37 2.76
CA TRP A 2 -28.19 11.36 2.16
C TRP A 2 -27.29 10.24 2.73
N HIS A 3 -27.83 9.29 3.52
CA HIS A 3 -27.03 8.23 4.13
C HIS A 3 -27.26 6.83 3.52
N LEU A 4 -28.17 6.70 2.54
CA LEU A 4 -28.49 5.40 1.93
C LEU A 4 -27.54 5.03 0.78
N HIS A 5 -27.11 6.00 -0.04
CA HIS A 5 -26.22 5.70 -1.17
C HIS A 5 -24.83 5.27 -0.72
N GLU A 6 -24.28 5.86 0.35
CA GLU A 6 -22.92 5.54 0.81
C GLU A 6 -22.81 4.12 1.39
N GLN A 7 -23.89 3.61 2.01
CA GLN A 7 -23.94 2.26 2.58
C GLN A 7 -23.97 1.16 1.51
N GLU A 8 -24.61 1.42 0.36
CA GLU A 8 -24.76 0.44 -0.72
C GLU A 8 -23.41 0.14 -1.41
N HIS A 9 -22.53 1.14 -1.47
CA HIS A 9 -21.18 0.98 -2.01
C HIS A 9 -20.30 0.09 -1.12
N ILE A 10 -20.36 0.28 0.20
CA ILE A 10 -19.56 -0.51 1.14
C ILE A 10 -19.99 -1.98 1.10
N ALA A 11 -21.29 -2.27 1.12
CA ALA A 11 -21.79 -3.65 1.04
C ALA A 11 -21.39 -4.34 -0.27
N ARG A 12 -21.43 -3.60 -1.39
CA ARG A 12 -20.97 -4.11 -2.69
C ARG A 12 -19.47 -4.39 -2.70
N TRP A 13 -18.66 -3.51 -2.12
CA TRP A 13 -17.23 -3.72 -1.99
C TRP A 13 -16.90 -4.88 -1.05
N GLN A 14 -17.65 -5.07 0.05
CA GLN A 14 -17.47 -6.25 0.92
C GLN A 14 -17.72 -7.56 0.18
N ALA A 15 -18.77 -7.62 -0.63
CA ALA A 15 -19.04 -8.81 -1.44
C ALA A 15 -17.93 -9.05 -2.48
N ALA A 16 -17.48 -8.01 -3.18
CA ALA A 16 -16.40 -8.12 -4.16
C ALA A 16 -15.06 -8.51 -3.52
N ALA A 17 -14.72 -7.91 -2.38
CA ALA A 17 -13.54 -8.27 -1.61
C ALA A 17 -13.60 -9.73 -1.13
N ALA A 18 -14.77 -10.22 -0.73
CA ALA A 18 -14.95 -11.63 -0.39
C ALA A 18 -14.75 -12.58 -1.60
N ASP A 19 -14.99 -12.09 -2.82
CA ASP A 19 -14.76 -12.83 -4.07
C ASP A 19 -13.30 -12.73 -4.57
N GLY A 20 -12.43 -12.00 -3.85
CA GLY A 20 -11.02 -11.83 -4.20
C GLY A 20 -10.71 -10.56 -5.00
N ASP A 21 -11.64 -9.62 -5.09
CA ASP A 21 -11.41 -8.34 -5.75
C ASP A 21 -10.44 -7.46 -4.93
N ILE A 22 -9.20 -7.33 -5.44
CA ILE A 22 -8.12 -6.55 -4.83
C ILE A 22 -8.50 -5.07 -4.72
N GLU A 23 -9.13 -4.49 -5.75
CA GLU A 23 -9.56 -3.08 -5.74
C GLU A 23 -10.57 -2.85 -4.63
N ALA A 24 -11.55 -3.75 -4.48
CA ALA A 24 -12.53 -3.67 -3.41
C ALA A 24 -11.88 -3.78 -2.02
N MET A 25 -10.92 -4.69 -1.83
CA MET A 25 -10.16 -4.80 -0.59
C MET A 25 -9.39 -3.51 -0.26
N LEU A 26 -8.75 -2.88 -1.26
CA LEU A 26 -8.03 -1.62 -1.08
C LEU A 26 -8.97 -0.48 -0.67
N HIS A 27 -10.15 -0.39 -1.30
CA HIS A 27 -11.16 0.60 -0.97
C HIS A 27 -11.72 0.41 0.45
N LEU A 28 -12.02 -0.84 0.84
CA LEU A 28 -12.46 -1.16 2.20
C LEU A 28 -11.36 -0.86 3.22
N ALA A 29 -10.10 -1.19 2.92
CA ALA A 29 -8.98 -0.86 3.78
C ALA A 29 -8.83 0.65 3.97
N HIS A 30 -8.97 1.44 2.89
CA HIS A 30 -8.91 2.88 2.95
C HIS A 30 -10.03 3.46 3.82
N ALA A 31 -11.26 2.97 3.64
CA ALA A 31 -12.40 3.36 4.46
C ALA A 31 -12.18 3.01 5.94
N ALA A 32 -11.69 1.79 6.22
CA ALA A 32 -11.40 1.25 7.55
C ALA A 32 -10.24 1.95 8.27
N LYS A 33 -9.27 2.53 7.54
CA LYS A 33 -8.02 3.06 8.08
C LYS A 33 -8.19 3.96 9.31
N HIS A 34 -9.21 4.81 9.32
CA HIS A 34 -9.42 5.81 10.38
C HIS A 34 -10.27 5.31 11.55
N HIS A 35 -11.14 4.32 11.35
CA HIS A 35 -12.11 3.86 12.35
C HIS A 35 -11.82 2.46 12.88
N ASP A 36 -11.32 1.58 12.03
CA ASP A 36 -10.86 0.23 12.39
C ASP A 36 -9.56 -0.11 11.63
N PRO A 37 -8.40 0.31 12.17
CA PRO A 37 -7.12 0.01 11.56
C PRO A 37 -6.83 -1.50 11.55
N ALA A 38 -7.42 -2.31 12.44
CA ALA A 38 -7.22 -3.76 12.42
C ALA A 38 -7.99 -4.41 11.25
N GLU A 39 -9.16 -3.89 10.89
CA GLU A 39 -9.85 -4.27 9.66
C GLU A 39 -9.10 -3.83 8.41
N ALA A 40 -8.59 -2.60 8.38
CA ALA A 40 -7.78 -2.12 7.26
C ALA A 40 -6.56 -3.01 7.00
N GLU A 41 -5.84 -3.37 8.06
CA GLU A 41 -4.68 -4.26 7.99
C GLU A 41 -5.05 -5.64 7.43
N ARG A 42 -6.20 -6.21 7.82
CA ARG A 42 -6.67 -7.52 7.34
C ARG A 42 -6.94 -7.51 5.84
N TRP A 43 -7.64 -6.48 5.35
CA TRP A 43 -7.91 -6.33 3.92
C TRP A 43 -6.63 -6.10 3.11
N LEU A 44 -5.71 -5.25 3.61
CA LEU A 44 -4.42 -5.03 2.95
C LEU A 44 -3.57 -6.29 2.89
N ARG A 45 -3.48 -7.06 3.99
CA ARG A 45 -2.76 -8.35 3.99
C ARG A 45 -3.32 -9.32 2.96
N THR A 46 -4.65 -9.43 2.90
CA THR A 46 -5.31 -10.32 1.94
C THR A 46 -5.02 -9.89 0.49
N ALA A 47 -5.11 -8.58 0.20
CA ALA A 47 -4.77 -8.05 -1.11
C ALA A 47 -3.27 -8.24 -1.44
N THR A 48 -2.37 -8.12 -0.47
CA THR A 48 -0.94 -8.43 -0.62
C THR A 48 -0.72 -9.91 -0.92
N ASP A 49 -1.43 -10.82 -0.25
CA ASP A 49 -1.35 -12.27 -0.48
C ASP A 49 -1.87 -12.65 -1.88
N LEU A 50 -2.81 -11.86 -2.42
CA LEU A 50 -3.28 -11.96 -3.81
C LEU A 50 -2.30 -11.33 -4.84
N GLY A 51 -1.19 -10.74 -4.39
CA GLY A 51 -0.16 -10.17 -5.25
C GLY A 51 -0.25 -8.67 -5.51
N SER A 52 -1.10 -7.94 -4.77
CA SER A 52 -1.19 -6.49 -4.90
C SER A 52 0.01 -5.78 -4.29
N LEU A 53 0.83 -5.17 -5.15
CA LEU A 53 1.97 -4.35 -4.73
C LEU A 53 1.50 -3.04 -4.06
N GLU A 54 0.38 -2.48 -4.51
CA GLU A 54 -0.24 -1.32 -3.88
C GLU A 54 -0.68 -1.64 -2.44
N ALA A 55 -1.28 -2.81 -2.22
CA ALA A 55 -1.66 -3.22 -0.87
C ALA A 55 -0.44 -3.39 0.03
N ALA A 56 0.64 -3.99 -0.49
CA ALA A 56 1.88 -4.16 0.24
C ALA A 56 2.50 -2.81 0.64
N HIS A 57 2.50 -1.82 -0.26
CA HIS A 57 2.96 -0.46 0.06
C HIS A 57 2.12 0.18 1.17
N LYS A 58 0.78 0.17 1.05
CA LYS A 58 -0.11 0.75 2.06
C LYS A 58 0.01 0.05 3.42
N LEU A 59 0.15 -1.28 3.42
CA LEU A 59 0.38 -2.06 4.64
C LEU A 59 1.70 -1.67 5.29
N GLY A 60 2.76 -1.53 4.49
CA GLY A 60 4.06 -1.13 4.97
C GLY A 60 4.06 0.26 5.60
N VAL A 61 3.47 1.25 4.92
CA VAL A 61 3.30 2.61 5.45
C VAL A 61 2.49 2.61 6.76
N MET A 62 1.42 1.81 6.82
CA MET A 62 0.59 1.69 8.02
C MET A 62 1.37 1.12 9.21
N LEU A 63 2.20 0.10 9.00
CA LEU A 63 3.05 -0.50 10.03
C LEU A 63 4.12 0.48 10.53
N CYS A 64 4.74 1.23 9.62
CA CYS A 64 5.67 2.31 10.00
C CYS A 64 4.98 3.35 10.90
N HIS A 65 3.73 3.72 10.60
CA HIS A 65 2.96 4.65 11.44
C HIS A 65 2.53 4.06 12.79
N ARG A 66 2.38 2.74 12.90
CA ARG A 66 2.06 2.05 14.16
C ARG A 66 3.25 1.90 15.11
N GLY A 67 4.46 2.22 14.65
CA GLY A 67 5.68 2.05 15.43
C GLY A 67 6.45 0.78 15.10
N ASP A 68 6.09 0.07 14.03
CA ASP A 68 6.78 -1.12 13.52
C ASP A 68 7.45 -0.83 12.15
N PRO A 69 8.41 0.11 12.08
CA PRO A 69 9.03 0.49 10.82
C PRO A 69 9.83 -0.65 10.18
N GLU A 70 10.41 -1.58 10.95
CA GLU A 70 11.17 -2.70 10.39
C GLU A 70 10.28 -3.63 9.54
N THR A 71 9.12 -4.01 10.08
CA THR A 71 8.15 -4.83 9.35
C THR A 71 7.53 -4.03 8.20
N GLY A 72 7.25 -2.74 8.43
CA GLY A 72 6.70 -1.87 7.39
C GLY A 72 7.64 -1.69 6.20
N GLU A 73 8.92 -1.51 6.48
CA GLU A 73 9.99 -1.44 5.48
C GLU A 73 10.08 -2.71 4.63
N ASP A 74 9.94 -3.91 5.22
CA ASP A 74 9.93 -5.17 4.44
C ASP A 74 8.80 -5.19 3.41
N PHE A 75 7.58 -4.80 3.80
CA PHE A 75 6.44 -4.76 2.89
C PHE A 75 6.62 -3.71 1.79
N VAL A 76 7.11 -2.51 2.12
CA VAL A 76 7.44 -1.47 1.13
C VAL A 76 8.54 -1.96 0.19
N HIS A 77 9.58 -2.61 0.72
CA HIS A 77 10.68 -3.14 -0.07
C HIS A 77 10.21 -4.20 -1.06
N ARG A 78 9.33 -5.12 -0.64
CA ARG A 78 8.70 -6.10 -1.54
C ARG A 78 7.90 -5.43 -2.66
N ALA A 79 7.11 -4.40 -2.34
CA ALA A 79 6.38 -3.62 -3.33
C ALA A 79 7.32 -2.90 -4.31
N ALA A 80 8.42 -2.34 -3.81
CA ALA A 80 9.43 -1.66 -4.61
C ALA A 80 10.18 -2.62 -5.56
N ILE A 81 10.53 -3.82 -5.09
CA ILE A 81 11.09 -4.88 -5.93
C ILE A 81 10.10 -5.29 -7.03
N GLY A 82 8.80 -5.29 -6.72
CA GLY A 82 7.74 -5.56 -7.69
C GLY A 82 7.53 -4.46 -8.75
N GLY A 83 8.24 -3.32 -8.65
CA GLY A 83 8.12 -2.22 -9.60
C GLY A 83 7.05 -1.20 -9.26
N TYR A 84 6.51 -1.21 -8.03
CA TYR A 84 5.52 -0.20 -7.63
C TYR A 84 6.21 1.14 -7.37
N GLN A 85 5.95 2.13 -8.24
CA GLN A 85 6.66 3.41 -8.24
C GLN A 85 6.58 4.15 -6.89
N ASP A 86 5.41 4.20 -6.25
CA ASP A 86 5.24 4.84 -4.95
C ASP A 86 6.05 4.14 -3.84
N ALA A 87 6.19 2.81 -3.92
CA ALA A 87 7.03 2.06 -2.97
C ALA A 87 8.51 2.31 -3.20
N ILE A 88 8.94 2.41 -4.46
CA ILE A 88 10.33 2.75 -4.80
C ILE A 88 10.67 4.15 -4.27
N ALA A 89 9.80 5.14 -4.48
CA ALA A 89 9.99 6.49 -3.95
C ALA A 89 10.02 6.50 -2.41
N THR A 90 9.23 5.65 -1.76
CA THR A 90 9.25 5.49 -0.29
C THR A 90 10.56 4.87 0.19
N MET A 91 11.12 3.89 -0.54
CA MET A 91 12.44 3.31 -0.25
C MET A 91 13.56 4.34 -0.41
N GLY A 92 13.50 5.19 -1.44
CA GLY A 92 14.43 6.32 -1.60
C GLY A 92 14.45 7.22 -0.37
N GLN A 93 13.27 7.62 0.11
CA GLN A 93 13.13 8.41 1.34
C GLN A 93 13.66 7.67 2.59
N PHE A 94 13.51 6.34 2.66
CA PHE A 94 14.04 5.54 3.77
C PHE A 94 15.58 5.54 3.78
N CYS A 95 16.20 5.39 2.60
CA CYS A 95 17.64 5.52 2.41
C CYS A 95 18.13 6.93 2.77
N GLU A 96 17.45 7.99 2.32
CA GLU A 96 17.81 9.38 2.65
C GLU A 96 17.77 9.65 4.16
N ARG A 97 16.73 9.17 4.86
CA ARG A 97 16.64 9.33 6.32
C ARG A 97 17.75 8.58 7.06
N ARG A 98 18.26 7.48 6.50
CA ARG A 98 19.40 6.72 7.05
C ARG A 98 20.75 7.36 6.70
N GLY A 99 20.76 8.39 5.84
CA GLY A 99 21.97 9.03 5.32
C GLY A 99 22.64 8.25 4.18
N ASP A 100 21.96 7.25 3.63
CA ASP A 100 22.42 6.44 2.50
C ASP A 100 21.97 7.09 1.19
N LEU A 101 22.71 8.11 0.76
CA LEU A 101 22.40 8.86 -0.47
C LEU A 101 22.65 8.01 -1.73
N GLU A 102 23.61 7.08 -1.71
CA GLU A 102 23.88 6.17 -2.83
C GLU A 102 22.74 5.17 -3.02
N GLY A 103 22.23 4.59 -1.92
CA GLY A 103 21.05 3.72 -1.97
C GLY A 103 19.79 4.45 -2.42
N ALA A 104 19.61 5.72 -2.01
CA ALA A 104 18.49 6.54 -2.45
C ALA A 104 18.53 6.81 -3.96
N ASP A 105 19.68 7.22 -4.49
CA ASP A 105 19.88 7.48 -5.91
C ASP A 105 19.62 6.23 -6.76
N ALA A 106 20.07 5.05 -6.29
CA ALA A 106 19.80 3.79 -6.96
C ALA A 106 18.30 3.46 -7.06
N TRP A 107 17.51 3.78 -6.03
CA TRP A 107 16.05 3.64 -6.09
C TRP A 107 15.40 4.67 -7.00
N PHE A 108 15.80 5.94 -6.95
CA PHE A 108 15.27 6.98 -7.83
C PHE A 108 15.58 6.71 -9.32
N CYS A 109 16.80 6.27 -9.64
CA CYS A 109 17.15 5.86 -11.00
C CYS A 109 16.26 4.74 -11.54
N LYS A 110 15.77 3.85 -10.67
CA LYS A 110 14.85 2.78 -11.04
C LYS A 110 13.49 3.32 -11.50
N VAL A 111 12.98 4.36 -10.85
CA VAL A 111 11.72 5.02 -11.24
C VAL A 111 11.89 5.79 -12.54
N SER A 112 12.98 6.54 -12.67
CA SER A 112 13.25 7.34 -13.86
C SER A 112 13.40 6.50 -15.13
N ALA A 113 13.81 5.24 -15.03
CA ALA A 113 13.90 4.33 -16.16
C ALA A 113 12.53 3.85 -16.68
N ASP A 114 11.50 3.81 -15.84
CA ASP A 114 10.14 3.41 -16.21
C ASP A 114 9.27 4.62 -16.67
N ASP A 115 9.58 5.85 -16.23
CA ASP A 115 8.82 7.08 -16.58
C ASP A 115 8.96 7.49 -18.06
N ASP A 116 9.99 7.02 -18.77
CA ASP A 116 10.22 7.27 -20.21
C ASP A 116 9.29 6.46 -21.15
N SER A 117 8.20 5.88 -20.64
CA SER A 117 7.19 5.14 -21.41
C SER A 117 5.78 5.70 -21.18
N SER A 118 5.47 6.90 -21.68
CA SER A 118 4.10 7.43 -21.82
C SER A 118 3.91 8.30 -23.06
#